data_AF-A0A7V2UJ55-F1
#
_entry.id   AF-A0A7V2UJ55-F1
#
_cell.length_a   1.000
_cell.length_b   1.000
_cell.length_c   1.000
_cell.angle_alpha   90.00
_cell.angle_beta   90.00
_cell.angle_gamma   90.00
#
_symmetry.space_group_name_H-M   'P 1'
#
loop_
_entity.id
_entity.type
_entity.pdbx_description
1 polymer ?
#
loop_
_entity_poly.entity_id
_entity_poly.type
_entity_poly.pdbx_seq_one_letter_code
_entity_poly.pdbx_strand_id
1 'polypeptide(L)' 'THYLRLYMGQLRAKMEAEPADPRLLLTETGVGYRLAEAAD' A
#
# COMPACT_ATOMS: atom_id res chain seq x y z
N THR A 1 16.36 -1.62 -9.16
CA THR A 1 15.89 -2.62 -8.16
C THR A 1 14.39 -2.45 -7.98
N HIS A 2 13.57 -3.44 -8.38
CA HIS A 2 12.10 -3.34 -8.44
C HIS A 2 11.37 -3.94 -7.21
N TYR A 3 12.06 -4.05 -6.07
CA TYR A 3 11.55 -4.82 -4.94
C TYR A 3 10.40 -4.15 -4.19
N LEU A 4 10.39 -2.82 -4.10
CA LEU A 4 9.37 -2.11 -3.33
C LEU A 4 7.94 -2.39 -3.82
N ARG A 5 7.72 -2.39 -5.14
CA ARG A 5 6.41 -2.69 -5.72
C ARG A 5 5.99 -4.15 -5.46
N LEU A 6 6.92 -5.08 -5.57
CA LEU A 6 6.67 -6.50 -5.29
C LEU A 6 6.24 -6.69 -3.84
N TYR A 7 7.02 -6.16 -2.89
CA TYR A 7 6.70 -6.27 -1.47
C TYR A 7 5.43 -5.51 -1.11
N MET A 8 5.14 -4.37 -1.74
CA MET A 8 3.89 -3.65 -1.51
C MET A 8 2.68 -4.49 -1.93
N GLY A 9 2.77 -5.23 -3.04
CA GLY A 9 1.73 -6.19 -3.44
C GLY A 9 1.54 -7.30 -2.39
N GLN A 10 2.64 -7.84 -1.86
CA GLN A 10 2.58 -8.87 -0.81
C GLN A 10 2.02 -8.35 0.51
N LEU A 11 2.32 -7.10 0.88
CA LEU A 11 1.79 -6.47 2.09
C LEU A 11 0.29 -6.21 1.96
N ARG A 12 -0.16 -5.66 0.82
CA ARG A 12 -1.60 -5.45 0.58
C ARG A 12 -2.38 -6.75 0.62
N ALA A 13 -1.87 -7.83 0.03
CA ALA A 13 -2.50 -9.14 0.11
C ALA A 13 -2.67 -9.69 1.53
N LYS A 14 -1.87 -9.22 2.49
CA LYS A 14 -1.92 -9.65 3.89
C LYS A 14 -2.74 -8.73 4.79
N MET A 15 -2.82 -7.44 4.47
CA MET A 15 -3.33 -6.41 5.38
C MET A 15 -4.60 -5.71 4.87
N GLU A 16 -4.78 -5.59 3.56
CA GLU A 16 -5.96 -4.96 2.99
C GLU A 16 -7.11 -5.96 2.93
N ALA A 17 -8.33 -5.48 3.17
CA ALA A 17 -9.53 -6.28 2.94
C ALA A 17 -9.73 -6.57 1.44
N GLU A 18 -9.45 -5.58 0.59
CA GLU A 18 -9.44 -5.70 -0.86
C GLU A 18 -8.12 -5.12 -1.41
N PRO A 19 -7.13 -5.97 -1.77
CA PRO A 19 -5.83 -5.50 -2.24
C PRO A 19 -5.85 -4.63 -3.50
N ALA A 20 -6.89 -4.76 -4.35
CA ALA A 20 -7.06 -3.95 -5.55
C ALA A 20 -7.59 -2.53 -5.25
N ASP A 21 -8.18 -2.31 -4.08
CA ASP A 21 -8.68 -1.03 -3.58
C ASP A 21 -8.08 -0.73 -2.19
N PRO A 22 -6.76 -0.45 -2.11
CA PRO A 22 -6.05 -0.36 -0.84
C PRO A 22 -6.49 0.87 -0.04
N ARG A 23 -6.79 0.66 1.25
CA ARG A 23 -7.19 1.72 2.18
C ARG A 23 -6.13 2.03 3.24
N LEU A 24 -5.20 1.10 3.49
CA LEU A 24 -4.12 1.25 4.47
C LEU A 24 -2.80 1.64 3.81
N LEU A 25 -2.41 0.98 2.72
CA LEU A 25 -1.12 1.14 2.03
C LEU A 25 -1.33 1.86 0.71
N LEU A 26 -1.32 3.19 0.74
CA LEU A 26 -1.71 4.05 -0.36
C LEU A 26 -0.55 4.33 -1.31
N THR A 27 -0.87 4.47 -2.60
CA THR A 27 0.10 4.93 -3.61
C THR A 27 0.05 6.46 -3.67
N GLU A 28 1.21 7.10 -3.55
CA GLU A 28 1.37 8.54 -3.75
C GLU A 28 2.13 8.79 -5.06
N THR A 29 1.42 9.26 -6.07
CA THR A 29 1.95 9.40 -7.43
C THR A 29 3.16 10.34 -7.46
N GLY A 30 4.27 9.86 -8.02
CA GLY A 30 5.52 10.63 -8.11
C GLY A 30 6.38 10.60 -6.84
N VAL A 31 5.86 10.04 -5.73
CA VAL A 31 6.58 9.96 -4.44
C VAL A 31 6.85 8.51 -4.06
N GLY A 32 5.81 7.66 -4.00
CA GLY A 32 5.95 6.27 -3.60
C GLY A 32 4.70 5.73 -2.91
N TYR A 33 4.86 5.26 -1.68
CA TYR A 33 3.78 4.68 -0.89
C TYR A 33 3.74 5.32 0.49
N ARG A 34 2.52 5.46 1.03
CA ARG A 34 2.27 5.99 2.37
C ARG A 34 1.30 5.12 3.14
N LEU A 35 1.38 5.15 4.46
CA LEU A 35 0.37 4.57 5.33
C LEU A 35 -0.80 5.55 5.46
N ALA A 36 -2.03 5.05 5.51
CA ALA A 36 -3.18 5.85 5.90
C ALA A 36 -3.05 6.26 7.37
N GLU A 37 -3.37 7.51 7.67
CA GLU A 37 -3.49 7.96 9.05
C GLU A 37 -4.73 7.31 9.67
N ALA A 38 -4.62 6.91 10.95
CA ALA A 38 -5.80 6.52 11.69
C ALA A 38 -6.72 7.74 11.80
N ALA A 39 -8.00 7.58 11.49
CA ALA A 39 -8.98 8.58 11.89
C ALA A 39 -9.04 8.56 13.42
N ASP A 40 -8.86 9.73 14.05
CA ASP A 40 -9.07 9.92 15.49
C ASP A 40 -10.50 9.57 15.92
#